data_AF-A0A968CGE7-F1
#
_entry.id   AF-A0A968CGE7-F1
#
_cell.length_a   1.000
_cell.length_b   1.000
_cell.length_c   1.000
_cell.angle_alpha   90.00
_cell.angle_beta   90.00
_cell.angle_gamma   90.00
#
_symmetry.space_group_name_H-M   'P 1'
#
loop_
_entity.id
_entity.type
_entity.pdbx_description
1 polymer ?
#
loop_
_entity_poly.entity_id
_entity_poly.type
_entity_poly.pdbx_seq_one_letter_code
_entity_poly.pdbx_strand_id
1 'polypeptide(L)'
;MNYKVKVPDLLWYRTNILCMEACPVHTDSGRYVQLIGQGKDEEAYLVARSSNPFASVCGRICAAPCEDACRRGKIDQPITIRSLKRFVTEKYGVESDLAHTQELLTEGKKSPQGSWWPLHVPSVLKKGSAKKGKKVAVIGGGPSGLACAHDLALRGFQVTIFEASNTLGGMPKTAIPEYRLPKDVLRKEAEFVLSLGVEIKFNSPLTENFGLAELQNLGFEAVFISVGAQQSRRIAIEGTELDGVLNAIDYLLNVNQG
;
A
#
# COMPACT_ATOMS: atom_id res chain seq x y z
N MET A 1 -6.79 -49.35 -3.39
CA MET A 1 -6.13 -48.03 -3.39
C MET A 1 -6.37 -47.38 -2.04
N ASN A 2 -5.33 -47.15 -1.23
CA ASN A 2 -5.44 -46.39 0.01
C ASN A 2 -5.17 -44.92 -0.32
N TYR A 3 -6.22 -44.09 -0.32
CA TYR A 3 -6.06 -42.64 -0.45
C TYR A 3 -5.70 -42.05 0.91
N LYS A 4 -4.62 -41.27 0.97
CA LYS A 4 -4.34 -40.42 2.13
C LYS A 4 -5.30 -39.23 2.09
N VAL A 5 -6.38 -39.30 2.86
CA VAL A 5 -7.33 -38.21 3.03
C VAL A 5 -6.86 -37.33 4.19
N LYS A 6 -6.63 -36.04 3.90
CA LYS A 6 -6.48 -35.01 4.93
C LYS A 6 -7.73 -34.15 4.90
N VAL A 7 -8.42 -34.03 6.03
CA VAL A 7 -9.55 -33.11 6.16
C VAL A 7 -9.02 -31.67 6.01
N PRO A 8 -9.56 -30.86 5.09
CA PRO A 8 -9.14 -29.47 4.95
C PRO A 8 -9.36 -28.67 6.24
N ASP A 9 -8.32 -27.98 6.69
CA ASP A 9 -8.41 -26.99 7.78
C ASP A 9 -8.56 -25.57 7.21
N LEU A 10 -8.73 -24.58 8.08
CA LEU A 10 -8.87 -23.17 7.67
C LEU A 10 -7.64 -22.66 6.89
N LEU A 11 -6.44 -23.16 7.23
CA LEU A 11 -5.22 -22.77 6.55
C LEU A 11 -5.20 -23.28 5.11
N TRP A 12 -5.66 -24.52 4.89
CA TRP A 12 -5.83 -25.08 3.56
C TRP A 12 -6.76 -24.22 2.70
N TYR A 13 -7.92 -23.81 3.24
CA TYR A 13 -8.84 -22.96 2.48
C TYR A 13 -8.24 -21.60 2.11
N ARG A 14 -7.48 -20.97 3.02
CA ARG A 14 -6.82 -19.68 2.76
C ARG A 14 -5.74 -19.80 1.68
N THR A 15 -4.84 -20.76 1.86
CA THR A 15 -3.69 -20.96 0.95
C THR A 15 -4.11 -21.52 -0.42
N ASN A 16 -5.31 -22.10 -0.53
CA ASN A 16 -5.83 -22.62 -1.79
C ASN A 16 -6.55 -21.55 -2.66
N ILE A 17 -6.73 -20.32 -2.15
CA ILE A 17 -7.14 -19.15 -2.94
C ILE A 17 -5.88 -18.49 -3.52
N LEU A 18 -5.36 -19.07 -4.60
CA LEU A 18 -4.03 -18.76 -5.14
C LEU A 18 -3.81 -17.26 -5.42
N CYS A 19 -4.83 -16.55 -5.91
CA CYS A 19 -4.72 -15.12 -6.21
C CYS A 19 -4.66 -14.22 -4.95
N MET A 20 -5.22 -14.67 -3.83
CA MET A 20 -5.09 -14.01 -2.52
C MET A 20 -3.73 -14.36 -1.90
N GLU A 21 -3.32 -15.62 -1.95
CA GLU A 21 -2.05 -16.09 -1.39
C GLU A 21 -0.84 -15.46 -2.09
N ALA A 22 -0.90 -15.31 -3.42
CA ALA A 22 0.16 -14.66 -4.18
C ALA A 22 0.22 -13.13 -3.97
N CYS A 23 -0.82 -12.52 -3.39
CA CYS A 23 -0.82 -11.09 -3.11
C CYS A 23 -0.02 -10.81 -1.83
N PRO A 24 1.04 -9.96 -1.86
CA PRO A 24 1.85 -9.71 -0.67
C PRO A 24 1.10 -9.11 0.53
N VAL A 25 -0.03 -8.47 0.26
CA VAL A 25 -0.92 -7.87 1.28
C VAL A 25 -2.21 -8.68 1.45
N HIS A 26 -2.25 -9.91 0.94
CA HIS A 26 -3.36 -10.85 1.00
C HIS A 26 -4.73 -10.24 0.67
N THR A 27 -4.78 -9.34 -0.33
CA THR A 27 -6.06 -8.78 -0.78
C THR A 27 -6.96 -9.89 -1.34
N ASP A 28 -8.22 -9.91 -0.91
CA ASP A 28 -9.23 -10.86 -1.39
C ASP A 28 -9.68 -10.54 -2.82
N SER A 29 -8.82 -10.89 -3.78
CA SER A 29 -9.05 -10.62 -5.20
C SER A 29 -10.20 -11.41 -5.80
N GLY A 30 -10.39 -12.66 -5.36
CA GLY A 30 -11.52 -13.46 -5.79
C GLY A 30 -12.85 -12.78 -5.45
N ARG A 31 -12.97 -12.23 -4.24
CA ARG A 31 -14.20 -11.58 -3.78
C ARG A 31 -14.50 -10.29 -4.52
N TYR A 32 -13.57 -9.35 -4.64
CA TYR A 32 -13.91 -8.09 -5.32
C TYR A 32 -14.20 -8.32 -6.81
N VAL A 33 -13.56 -9.30 -7.45
CA VAL A 33 -13.88 -9.69 -8.83
C VAL A 33 -15.32 -10.23 -8.94
N GLN A 34 -15.75 -11.08 -8.00
CA GLN A 34 -17.14 -11.56 -7.96
C GLN A 34 -18.15 -10.44 -7.74
N LEU A 35 -17.84 -9.49 -6.84
CA LEU A 35 -18.70 -8.34 -6.55
C LEU A 35 -18.85 -7.43 -7.78
N ILE A 36 -17.77 -7.18 -8.53
CA ILE A 36 -17.83 -6.48 -9.83
C ILE A 36 -18.77 -7.23 -10.79
N GLY A 37 -18.63 -8.56 -10.90
CA GLY A 37 -19.52 -9.38 -11.74
C GLY A 37 -20.99 -9.37 -11.33
N GLN A 38 -21.29 -9.00 -10.08
CA GLN A 38 -22.64 -8.82 -9.55
C GLN A 38 -23.14 -7.37 -9.65
N GLY A 39 -22.35 -6.44 -10.20
CA GLY A 39 -22.67 -5.00 -10.26
C GLY A 39 -22.52 -4.27 -8.93
N LYS A 40 -21.82 -4.86 -7.94
CA LYS A 40 -21.61 -4.32 -6.59
C LYS A 40 -20.24 -3.65 -6.45
N ASP A 41 -19.99 -2.64 -7.27
CA ASP A 41 -18.67 -2.05 -7.42
C ASP A 41 -18.16 -1.33 -6.15
N GLU A 42 -19.06 -0.70 -5.37
CA GLU A 42 -18.70 -0.03 -4.11
C GLU A 42 -18.20 -1.05 -3.07
N GLU A 43 -18.93 -2.16 -2.89
CA GLU A 43 -18.48 -3.25 -2.02
C GLU A 43 -17.16 -3.86 -2.52
N ALA A 44 -17.00 -4.00 -3.84
CA ALA A 44 -15.77 -4.48 -4.45
C ALA A 44 -14.58 -3.56 -4.13
N TYR A 45 -14.77 -2.24 -4.21
CA TYR A 45 -13.77 -1.26 -3.81
C TYR A 45 -13.37 -1.43 -2.33
N LEU A 46 -14.34 -1.51 -1.42
CA LEU A 46 -14.08 -1.69 0.00
C LEU A 46 -13.26 -2.96 0.28
N VAL A 47 -13.58 -4.06 -0.41
CA VAL A 47 -12.80 -5.32 -0.32
C VAL A 47 -11.38 -5.12 -0.85
N ALA A 48 -11.20 -4.46 -2.00
CA ALA A 48 -9.89 -4.22 -2.60
C ALA A 48 -8.99 -3.31 -1.75
N ARG A 49 -9.59 -2.36 -1.02
CA ARG A 49 -8.91 -1.39 -0.16
C ARG A 49 -8.67 -1.91 1.27
N SER A 50 -9.44 -2.90 1.72
CA SER A 50 -9.43 -3.39 3.11
C SER A 50 -8.05 -3.74 3.67
N SER A 51 -7.21 -4.45 2.90
CA SER A 51 -5.88 -4.90 3.35
C SER A 51 -4.74 -4.02 2.84
N ASN A 52 -5.03 -2.99 2.06
CA ASN A 52 -4.04 -2.24 1.31
C ASN A 52 -4.32 -0.74 1.34
N PRO A 53 -3.51 0.06 2.05
CA PRO A 53 -3.61 1.52 2.04
C PRO A 53 -3.29 2.19 0.71
N PHE A 54 -2.90 1.43 -0.32
CA PHE A 54 -2.49 1.96 -1.62
C PHE A 54 -3.18 1.21 -2.76
N ALA A 55 -4.45 0.84 -2.60
CA ALA A 55 -5.17 0.08 -3.63
C ALA A 55 -5.19 0.80 -4.99
N SER A 56 -5.31 2.13 -4.98
CA SER A 56 -5.39 2.96 -6.19
C SER A 56 -4.04 3.00 -6.93
N VAL A 57 -2.94 3.12 -6.18
CA VAL A 57 -1.57 2.99 -6.73
C VAL A 57 -1.35 1.57 -7.26
N CYS A 58 -1.68 0.54 -6.48
CA CYS A 58 -1.53 -0.86 -6.89
C CYS A 58 -2.41 -1.24 -8.09
N GLY A 59 -3.56 -0.61 -8.28
CA GLY A 59 -4.39 -0.78 -9.49
C GLY A 59 -3.67 -0.35 -10.77
N ARG A 60 -2.63 0.50 -10.66
CA ARG A 60 -1.89 1.05 -11.80
C ARG A 60 -0.55 0.35 -12.02
N ILE A 61 0.24 0.19 -10.94
CA ILE A 61 1.65 -0.19 -11.06
C ILE A 61 2.02 -1.55 -10.46
N CYS A 62 1.08 -2.27 -9.83
CA CYS A 62 1.38 -3.58 -9.24
C CYS A 62 1.90 -4.55 -10.30
N ALA A 63 2.87 -5.39 -9.95
CA ALA A 63 3.36 -6.47 -10.82
C ALA A 63 2.33 -7.60 -11.03
N ALA A 64 1.20 -7.54 -10.33
CA ALA A 64 0.07 -8.46 -10.45
C ALA A 64 0.40 -9.96 -10.24
N PRO A 65 1.12 -10.35 -9.17
CA PRO A 65 1.42 -11.77 -8.89
C PRO A 65 0.16 -12.62 -8.68
N CYS A 66 -0.96 -11.99 -8.34
CA CYS A 66 -2.27 -12.62 -8.28
C CYS A 66 -2.79 -13.12 -9.64
N GLU A 67 -2.40 -12.47 -10.74
CA GLU A 67 -2.73 -12.88 -12.10
C GLU A 67 -1.86 -14.08 -12.52
N ASP A 68 -0.56 -14.04 -12.22
CA ASP A 68 0.36 -15.16 -12.48
C ASP A 68 -0.09 -16.46 -11.77
N ALA A 69 -0.58 -16.33 -10.54
CA ALA A 69 -1.10 -17.45 -9.75
C ALA A 69 -2.56 -17.83 -10.07
N CYS A 70 -3.22 -17.14 -11.01
CA CYS A 70 -4.64 -17.30 -11.24
C CYS A 70 -5.00 -18.70 -11.72
N ARG A 71 -5.87 -19.40 -10.98
CA ARG A 71 -6.34 -20.76 -11.35
C ARG A 71 -6.98 -20.82 -12.74
N ARG A 72 -7.62 -19.74 -13.18
CA ARG A 72 -8.26 -19.64 -14.50
C ARG A 72 -7.25 -19.73 -15.65
N GLY A 73 -6.00 -19.30 -15.44
CA GLY A 73 -4.92 -19.43 -16.43
C GLY A 73 -4.55 -20.88 -16.76
N LYS A 74 -4.99 -21.87 -15.96
CA LYS A 74 -4.85 -23.30 -16.32
C LYS A 74 -5.94 -23.81 -17.25
N ILE A 75 -7.00 -23.04 -17.45
CA ILE A 75 -8.15 -23.36 -18.32
C ILE A 75 -8.01 -22.58 -19.63
N ASP A 76 -7.90 -21.25 -19.51
CA ASP A 76 -7.72 -20.33 -20.64
C ASP A 76 -6.73 -19.20 -20.29
N GLN A 77 -7.22 -18.07 -19.77
CA GLN A 77 -6.40 -16.89 -19.47
C GLN A 77 -6.63 -16.42 -18.03
N PRO A 78 -5.59 -15.89 -17.36
CA PRO A 78 -5.76 -15.22 -16.07
C PRO A 78 -6.79 -14.10 -16.11
N ILE A 79 -7.48 -13.90 -15.00
CA ILE A 79 -8.33 -12.72 -14.82
C ILE A 79 -7.41 -11.49 -14.69
N THR A 80 -7.77 -10.39 -15.34
CA THR A 80 -7.04 -9.09 -15.25
C THR A 80 -7.36 -8.37 -13.93
N ILE A 81 -6.96 -8.98 -12.83
CA ILE A 81 -7.22 -8.57 -11.45
C ILE A 81 -6.75 -7.13 -11.17
N ARG A 82 -5.57 -6.72 -11.66
CA ARG A 82 -5.04 -5.36 -11.50
C ARG A 82 -5.93 -4.33 -12.20
N SER A 83 -6.38 -4.62 -13.41
CA SER A 83 -7.27 -3.72 -14.17
C SER A 83 -8.65 -3.61 -13.50
N LEU A 84 -9.17 -4.70 -12.96
CA LEU A 84 -10.43 -4.69 -12.20
C LEU A 84 -10.29 -3.90 -10.88
N LYS A 85 -9.14 -3.98 -10.21
CA LYS A 85 -8.81 -3.13 -9.06
C LYS A 85 -8.77 -1.65 -9.46
N ARG A 86 -8.15 -1.33 -10.61
CA ARG A 86 -8.15 0.03 -11.15
C ARG A 86 -9.55 0.54 -11.41
N PHE A 87 -10.40 -0.24 -12.07
CA PHE A 87 -11.79 0.12 -12.36
C PHE A 87 -12.55 0.54 -11.09
N VAL A 88 -12.51 -0.25 -10.02
CA VAL A 88 -13.23 0.10 -8.78
C VAL A 88 -12.58 1.25 -8.00
N THR A 89 -11.26 1.42 -8.10
CA THR A 89 -10.55 2.54 -7.46
C THR A 89 -10.72 3.86 -8.23
N GLU A 90 -10.85 3.85 -9.54
CA GLU A 90 -11.22 5.06 -10.29
C GLU A 90 -12.66 5.49 -9.99
N LYS A 91 -13.56 4.53 -9.71
CA LYS A 91 -14.95 4.84 -9.38
C LYS A 91 -15.16 5.25 -7.92
N TYR A 92 -14.43 4.69 -6.96
CA TYR A 92 -14.67 4.91 -5.52
C TYR A 92 -13.42 5.21 -4.68
N GLY A 93 -12.23 5.20 -5.29
CA GLY A 93 -10.95 5.44 -4.61
C GLY A 93 -10.70 6.90 -4.27
N VAL A 94 -9.46 7.19 -3.90
CA VAL A 94 -9.07 8.56 -3.50
C VAL A 94 -9.11 9.53 -4.68
N GLU A 95 -9.03 8.99 -5.90
CA GLU A 95 -9.12 9.73 -7.16
C GLU A 95 -10.55 9.96 -7.65
N SER A 96 -11.55 9.39 -6.99
CA SER A 96 -12.96 9.54 -7.39
C SER A 96 -13.52 10.91 -7.02
N ASP A 97 -14.43 11.41 -7.87
CA ASP A 97 -15.23 12.61 -7.58
C ASP A 97 -16.43 12.32 -6.65
N LEU A 98 -16.68 11.05 -6.31
CA LEU A 98 -17.76 10.66 -5.39
C LEU A 98 -17.38 11.02 -3.95
N ALA A 99 -18.21 11.86 -3.31
CA ALA A 99 -18.06 12.18 -1.89
C ALA A 99 -18.26 10.92 -1.01
N HIS A 100 -17.51 10.85 0.10
CA HIS A 100 -17.71 9.94 1.25
C HIS A 100 -17.18 8.50 1.20
N THR A 101 -16.51 8.02 0.16
CA THR A 101 -16.05 6.61 0.14
C THR A 101 -14.90 6.30 1.11
N GLN A 102 -14.03 7.29 1.37
CA GLN A 102 -12.95 7.13 2.36
C GLN A 102 -13.49 7.07 3.79
N GLU A 103 -14.57 7.79 4.07
CA GLU A 103 -15.24 7.76 5.37
C GLU A 103 -15.89 6.40 5.62
N LEU A 104 -16.46 5.75 4.59
CA LEU A 104 -17.00 4.38 4.69
C LEU A 104 -15.98 3.36 5.20
N LEU A 105 -14.69 3.53 4.88
CA LEU A 105 -13.61 2.67 5.39
C LEU A 105 -13.41 2.83 6.90
N THR A 106 -13.71 4.01 7.44
CA THR A 106 -13.54 4.35 8.86
C THR A 106 -14.82 4.23 9.69
N GLU A 107 -15.99 4.38 9.07
CA GLU A 107 -17.30 4.48 9.74
C GLU A 107 -17.97 3.13 10.01
N GLY A 108 -17.37 2.02 9.59
CA GLY A 108 -17.86 0.73 10.04
C GLY A 108 -18.98 0.11 9.20
N LYS A 109 -19.38 0.70 8.05
CA LYS A 109 -20.49 0.15 7.26
C LYS A 109 -20.18 -1.29 6.84
N LYS A 110 -20.81 -2.24 7.52
CA LYS A 110 -20.73 -3.66 7.21
C LYS A 110 -21.47 -3.89 5.90
N SER A 111 -20.85 -4.64 4.99
CA SER A 111 -21.59 -5.27 3.90
C SER A 111 -22.84 -5.96 4.47
N PRO A 112 -24.07 -5.65 3.99
CA PRO A 112 -25.31 -6.24 4.48
C PRO A 112 -25.33 -7.77 4.29
N GLN A 113 -24.72 -8.24 3.20
CA GLN A 113 -24.37 -9.63 3.05
C GLN A 113 -22.95 -9.79 3.58
N GLY A 114 -22.85 -10.15 4.86
CA GLY A 114 -21.62 -10.74 5.39
C GLY A 114 -21.13 -11.77 4.37
N SER A 115 -19.84 -11.75 4.05
CA SER A 115 -19.27 -12.86 3.29
C SER A 115 -19.64 -14.17 3.98
N TRP A 116 -19.68 -15.25 3.21
CA TRP A 116 -19.62 -16.62 3.73
C TRP A 116 -18.43 -16.89 4.68
N TRP A 117 -17.57 -15.88 4.91
CA TRP A 117 -16.41 -15.90 5.79
C TRP A 117 -16.35 -14.59 6.60
N PRO A 118 -16.75 -14.59 7.88
CA PRO A 118 -16.77 -13.40 8.75
C PRO A 118 -15.38 -12.86 9.16
N LEU A 119 -14.30 -13.31 8.51
CA LEU A 119 -12.91 -13.01 8.88
C LEU A 119 -12.08 -12.25 7.82
N HIS A 120 -12.62 -11.95 6.63
CA HIS A 120 -11.85 -11.36 5.52
C HIS A 120 -12.12 -9.86 5.25
N VAL A 121 -13.01 -9.24 6.01
CA VAL A 121 -12.91 -7.80 6.29
C VAL A 121 -12.65 -7.74 7.78
N PRO A 122 -11.38 -7.79 8.25
CA PRO A 122 -11.10 -7.53 9.65
C PRO A 122 -11.75 -6.20 9.94
N SER A 123 -12.80 -6.22 10.77
CA SER A 123 -13.52 -5.08 11.33
C SER A 123 -13.14 -3.77 10.66
N VAL A 124 -13.93 -3.32 9.70
CA VAL A 124 -13.92 -1.95 9.13
C VAL A 124 -13.23 -1.01 10.10
N LEU A 125 -12.04 -0.56 9.71
CA LEU A 125 -10.97 0.09 10.47
C LEU A 125 -11.42 0.64 11.84
N LYS A 126 -11.66 -0.26 12.82
CA LYS A 126 -12.11 0.20 14.13
C LYS A 126 -10.90 0.79 14.82
N LYS A 127 -10.90 2.11 15.02
CA LYS A 127 -9.80 2.80 15.70
C LYS A 127 -9.50 2.07 17.01
N GLY A 128 -8.34 1.43 17.06
CA GLY A 128 -7.92 0.59 18.18
C GLY A 128 -7.79 1.43 19.44
N SER A 129 -7.91 0.77 20.59
CA SER A 129 -7.66 1.35 21.90
C SER A 129 -6.20 1.11 22.33
N ALA A 130 -5.21 1.25 21.43
CA ALA A 130 -3.82 1.24 21.88
C ALA A 130 -3.65 2.25 23.02
N LYS A 131 -2.73 1.98 23.96
CA LYS A 131 -2.51 2.84 25.13
C LYS A 131 -2.34 4.29 24.64
N LYS A 132 -3.38 5.11 24.86
CA LYS A 132 -3.41 6.51 24.42
C LYS A 132 -2.10 7.17 24.82
N GLY A 133 -1.44 7.84 23.88
CA GLY A 133 -0.25 8.66 24.14
C GLY A 133 1.10 8.07 23.74
N LYS A 134 1.18 6.82 23.29
CA LYS A 134 2.45 6.25 22.79
C LYS A 134 2.83 6.87 21.45
N LYS A 135 4.07 7.38 21.36
CA LYS A 135 4.62 8.04 20.16
C LYS A 135 5.50 7.11 19.34
N VAL A 136 5.29 7.08 18.03
CA VAL A 136 6.09 6.30 17.07
C VAL A 136 6.64 7.21 15.98
N ALA A 137 7.96 7.15 15.75
CA ALA A 137 8.60 7.83 14.64
C ALA A 137 8.67 6.90 13.44
N VAL A 138 8.30 7.40 12.27
CA VAL A 138 8.45 6.71 10.98
C VAL A 138 9.43 7.51 10.13
N ILE A 139 10.54 6.89 9.71
CA ILE A 139 11.57 7.56 8.92
C ILE A 139 11.38 7.19 7.44
N GLY A 140 11.09 8.18 6.61
CA GLY A 140 10.76 8.04 5.19
C GLY A 140 9.25 8.02 4.92
N GLY A 141 8.81 8.89 4.03
CA GLY A 141 7.43 9.06 3.56
C GLY A 141 7.10 8.30 2.28
N GLY A 142 7.78 7.16 2.05
CA GLY A 142 7.49 6.24 0.95
C GLY A 142 6.34 5.27 1.27
N PRO A 143 6.03 4.31 0.36
CA PRO A 143 4.92 3.38 0.54
C PRO A 143 4.98 2.58 1.85
N SER A 144 6.17 2.11 2.24
CA SER A 144 6.38 1.36 3.47
C SER A 144 6.11 2.21 4.72
N GLY A 145 6.67 3.43 4.77
CA GLY A 145 6.46 4.35 5.88
C GLY A 145 5.02 4.80 6.01
N LEU A 146 4.37 5.15 4.89
CA LEU A 146 2.97 5.55 4.90
C LEU A 146 2.04 4.38 5.26
N ALA A 147 2.31 3.15 4.80
CA ALA A 147 1.55 1.96 5.22
C ALA A 147 1.69 1.69 6.72
N CYS A 148 2.91 1.79 7.25
CA CYS A 148 3.16 1.66 8.69
C CYS A 148 2.41 2.74 9.48
N ALA A 149 2.48 4.00 9.03
CA ALA A 149 1.80 5.10 9.68
C ALA A 149 0.27 4.94 9.66
N HIS A 150 -0.29 4.51 8.53
CA HIS A 150 -1.70 4.16 8.40
C HIS A 150 -2.13 3.14 9.46
N ASP A 151 -1.46 1.99 9.53
CA ASP A 151 -1.85 0.91 10.44
C ASP A 151 -1.68 1.29 11.91
N LEU A 152 -0.62 2.04 12.24
CA LEU A 152 -0.37 2.54 13.59
C LEU A 152 -1.39 3.60 14.01
N ALA A 153 -1.72 4.55 13.13
CA ALA A 153 -2.72 5.57 13.41
C ALA A 153 -4.11 4.95 13.64
N LEU A 154 -4.47 3.95 12.83
CA LEU A 154 -5.69 3.17 13.03
C LEU A 154 -5.68 2.38 14.33
N ARG A 155 -4.52 1.94 14.83
CA ARG A 155 -4.42 1.29 16.14
C ARG A 155 -4.48 2.28 17.30
N GLY A 156 -4.38 3.59 17.04
CA GLY A 156 -4.48 4.66 18.04
C GLY A 156 -3.13 5.21 18.54
N PHE A 157 -2.03 4.91 17.87
CA PHE A 157 -0.71 5.50 18.18
C PHE A 157 -0.60 6.94 17.67
N GLN A 158 0.23 7.76 18.33
CA GLN A 158 0.64 9.06 17.80
C GLN A 158 1.83 8.84 16.87
N VAL A 159 1.63 9.05 15.57
CA VAL A 159 2.66 8.78 14.56
C VAL A 159 3.16 10.09 13.99
N THR A 160 4.48 10.25 13.94
CA THR A 160 5.14 11.34 13.21
C THR A 160 6.04 10.73 12.13
N ILE A 161 5.80 11.10 10.87
CA ILE A 161 6.68 10.77 9.75
C ILE A 161 7.77 11.84 9.64
N PHE A 162 9.02 11.42 9.49
CA PHE A 162 10.16 12.28 9.17
C PHE A 162 10.60 11.97 7.74
N GLU A 163 10.39 12.91 6.83
CA GLU A 163 10.70 12.78 5.41
C GLU A 163 11.88 13.70 5.07
N ALA A 164 12.87 13.15 4.37
CA ALA A 164 14.08 13.88 4.00
C ALA A 164 13.81 14.96 2.95
N SER A 165 12.88 14.72 2.03
CA SER A 165 12.46 15.66 1.00
C SER A 165 11.32 16.58 1.47
N ASN A 166 10.86 17.44 0.57
CA ASN A 166 9.70 18.31 0.77
C ASN A 166 8.37 17.67 0.34
N THR A 167 8.35 16.39 -0.05
CA THR A 167 7.11 15.73 -0.49
C THR A 167 7.02 14.26 -0.10
N LEU A 168 5.80 13.74 0.00
CA LEU A 168 5.53 12.32 0.24
C LEU A 168 5.47 11.51 -1.05
N GLY A 169 5.64 10.20 -0.91
CA GLY A 169 5.44 9.22 -1.98
C GLY A 169 6.68 8.39 -2.31
N GLY A 170 7.87 8.80 -1.86
CA GLY A 170 9.13 8.07 -2.06
C GLY A 170 9.38 7.68 -3.53
N MET A 171 9.91 6.47 -3.74
CA MET A 171 10.26 5.96 -5.08
C MET A 171 9.11 6.00 -6.11
N PRO A 172 7.86 5.65 -5.76
CA PRO A 172 6.75 5.83 -6.70
C PRO A 172 6.57 7.27 -7.20
N LYS A 173 6.90 8.28 -6.40
CA LYS A 173 6.85 9.68 -6.85
C LYS A 173 8.08 10.08 -7.66
N THR A 174 9.26 9.64 -7.23
CA THR A 174 10.53 10.11 -7.81
C THR A 174 10.99 9.32 -9.01
N ALA A 175 10.58 8.05 -9.14
CA ALA A 175 11.10 7.13 -10.15
C ALA A 175 10.04 6.64 -11.15
N ILE A 176 8.77 6.59 -10.79
CA ILE A 176 7.72 6.10 -11.70
C ILE A 176 7.19 7.26 -12.54
N PRO A 177 7.26 7.17 -13.88
CA PRO A 177 6.73 8.21 -14.75
C PRO A 177 5.23 8.44 -14.58
N GLU A 178 4.82 9.69 -14.76
CA GLU A 178 3.45 10.16 -14.55
C GLU A 178 2.40 9.45 -15.43
N TYR A 179 2.78 9.05 -16.65
CA TYR A 179 1.89 8.29 -17.54
C TYR A 179 1.60 6.86 -17.03
N ARG A 180 2.43 6.30 -16.12
CA ARG A 180 2.17 5.02 -15.45
C ARG A 180 1.46 5.21 -14.11
N LEU A 181 1.84 6.25 -13.36
CA LEU A 181 1.26 6.58 -12.07
C LEU A 181 1.04 8.09 -11.99
N PRO A 182 -0.21 8.57 -12.14
CA PRO A 182 -0.50 9.98 -11.95
C PRO A 182 -0.09 10.42 -10.55
N LYS A 183 0.70 11.50 -10.46
CA LYS A 183 1.25 12.00 -9.18
C LYS A 183 0.14 12.38 -8.20
N ASP A 184 -1.00 12.82 -8.73
CA ASP A 184 -2.18 13.19 -7.96
C ASP A 184 -2.78 12.01 -7.18
N VAL A 185 -2.81 10.81 -7.78
CA VAL A 185 -3.33 9.59 -7.12
C VAL A 185 -2.49 9.25 -5.90
N LEU A 186 -1.16 9.31 -6.05
CA LEU A 186 -0.23 9.03 -4.94
C LEU A 186 -0.32 10.11 -3.84
N ARG A 187 -0.45 11.38 -4.23
CA ARG A 187 -0.68 12.50 -3.30
C ARG A 187 -1.94 12.27 -2.48
N LYS A 188 -3.06 11.93 -3.12
CA LYS A 188 -4.35 11.69 -2.46
C LYS A 188 -4.33 10.48 -1.52
N GLU A 189 -3.65 9.38 -1.88
CA GLU A 189 -3.44 8.25 -0.95
C GLU A 189 -2.61 8.68 0.29
N ALA A 190 -1.57 9.49 0.09
CA ALA A 190 -0.78 10.01 1.20
C ALA A 190 -1.59 10.95 2.10
N GLU A 191 -2.42 11.83 1.52
CA GLU A 191 -3.33 12.73 2.24
C GLU A 191 -4.35 11.97 3.07
N PHE A 192 -4.89 10.86 2.56
CA PHE A 192 -5.75 9.97 3.33
C PHE A 192 -5.03 9.40 4.56
N VAL A 193 -3.76 9.02 4.44
CA VAL A 193 -2.97 8.55 5.60
C VAL A 193 -2.81 9.69 6.61
N LEU A 194 -2.52 10.91 6.16
CA LEU A 194 -2.41 12.08 7.03
C LEU A 194 -3.73 12.43 7.73
N SER A 195 -4.87 12.27 7.06
CA SER A 195 -6.19 12.55 7.64
C SER A 195 -6.56 11.63 8.82
N LEU A 196 -5.81 10.53 9.04
CA LEU A 196 -5.94 9.69 10.22
C LEU A 196 -5.33 10.32 11.50
N GLY A 197 -4.73 11.50 11.39
CA GLY A 197 -4.04 12.21 12.47
C GLY A 197 -2.53 11.91 12.52
N VAL A 198 -1.94 11.52 11.39
CA VAL A 198 -0.48 11.32 11.27
C VAL A 198 0.18 12.68 11.07
N GLU A 199 1.18 12.99 11.88
CA GLU A 199 2.00 14.19 11.72
C GLU A 199 3.12 13.95 10.69
N ILE A 200 3.53 15.01 10.00
CA ILE A 200 4.63 14.95 9.03
C ILE A 200 5.61 16.09 9.27
N LYS A 201 6.91 15.76 9.25
CA LYS A 201 8.03 16.69 9.24
C LYS A 201 8.86 16.47 7.99
N PHE A 202 8.72 17.39 7.05
CA PHE A 202 9.54 17.43 5.83
C PHE A 202 10.94 17.97 6.11
N ASN A 203 11.85 17.83 5.14
CA ASN A 203 13.22 18.31 5.21
C ASN A 203 13.95 17.84 6.48
N SER A 204 13.65 16.62 6.93
CA SER A 204 14.15 16.03 8.17
C SER A 204 14.94 14.74 7.89
N PRO A 205 16.05 14.81 7.11
CA PRO A 205 16.89 13.64 6.87
C PRO A 205 17.54 13.17 8.16
N LEU A 206 17.77 11.85 8.28
CA LEU A 206 18.66 11.37 9.33
C LEU A 206 20.09 11.85 9.04
N THR A 207 20.75 12.34 10.08
CA THR A 207 22.15 12.81 10.02
C THR A 207 22.90 12.30 11.24
N GLU A 208 24.20 12.55 11.32
CA GLU A 208 25.01 12.24 12.51
C GLU A 208 24.49 12.92 13.78
N ASN A 209 23.86 14.11 13.64
CA ASN A 209 23.32 14.90 14.75
C ASN A 209 21.80 14.77 14.92
N PHE A 210 21.14 13.97 14.07
CA PHE A 210 19.70 13.73 14.13
C PHE A 210 19.44 12.27 13.74
N GLY A 211 19.59 11.39 14.73
CA GLY A 211 19.47 9.96 14.60
C GLY A 211 18.51 9.34 15.62
N LEU A 212 18.74 8.07 15.96
CA LEU A 212 17.85 7.32 16.85
C LEU A 212 17.85 7.87 18.28
N ALA A 213 18.99 8.36 18.77
CA ALA A 213 19.12 8.92 20.12
C ALA A 213 18.27 10.19 20.27
N GLU A 214 18.31 11.08 19.28
CA GLU A 214 17.52 12.32 19.28
C GLU A 214 16.02 12.01 19.23
N LEU A 215 15.60 11.04 18.42
CA LEU A 215 14.21 10.59 18.38
C LEU A 215 13.75 10.02 19.74
N GLN A 216 14.59 9.25 20.42
CA GLN A 216 14.27 8.78 21.77
C GLN A 216 14.17 9.95 22.77
N ASN A 217 15.08 10.93 22.69
CA ASN A 217 15.04 12.13 23.52
C ASN A 217 13.79 13.00 23.28
N LEU A 218 13.26 12.99 22.05
CA LEU A 218 11.98 13.62 21.70
C LEU A 218 10.75 12.83 22.21
N GLY A 219 10.96 11.68 22.86
CA GLY A 219 9.94 10.87 23.50
C GLY A 219 9.29 9.84 22.59
N PHE A 220 9.90 9.49 21.45
CA PHE A 220 9.43 8.38 20.62
C PHE A 220 9.80 7.04 21.24
N GLU A 221 8.82 6.16 21.47
CA GLU A 221 9.02 4.85 22.10
C GLU A 221 9.41 3.77 21.09
N ALA A 222 9.12 3.99 19.80
CA ALA A 222 9.48 3.11 18.72
C ALA A 222 9.84 3.92 17.47
N VAL A 223 10.74 3.37 16.67
CA VAL A 223 11.18 3.96 15.40
C VAL A 223 11.05 2.90 14.31
N PHE A 224 10.38 3.25 13.21
CA PHE A 224 10.30 2.43 12.01
C PHE A 224 11.12 3.10 10.88
N ILE A 225 12.14 2.40 10.38
CA ILE A 225 13.03 2.93 9.34
C ILE A 225 12.58 2.42 7.97
N SER A 226 12.21 3.34 7.09
CA SER A 226 11.69 3.05 5.75
C SER A 226 12.25 3.99 4.66
N VAL A 227 13.53 4.36 4.82
CA VAL A 227 14.23 5.31 3.92
C VAL A 227 14.44 4.81 2.49
N GLY A 228 14.30 3.49 2.26
CA GLY A 228 14.48 2.87 0.95
C GLY A 228 15.94 2.90 0.45
N ALA A 229 16.14 2.44 -0.78
CA ALA A 229 17.45 2.42 -1.44
C ALA A 229 17.57 3.60 -2.40
N GLN A 230 18.10 4.73 -1.92
CA GLN A 230 18.09 6.01 -2.66
C GLN A 230 19.20 6.16 -3.70
N GLN A 231 20.16 5.23 -3.76
CA GLN A 231 21.34 5.32 -4.63
C GLN A 231 21.30 4.32 -5.78
N SER A 232 21.77 4.74 -6.95
CA SER A 232 21.96 3.85 -8.09
C SER A 232 23.13 2.92 -7.86
N ARG A 233 23.03 1.68 -8.34
CA ARG A 233 24.17 0.76 -8.38
C ARG A 233 25.14 1.22 -9.48
N ARG A 234 26.37 1.52 -9.09
CA ARG A 234 27.46 1.80 -10.05
C ARG A 234 28.08 0.50 -10.54
N ILE A 235 28.54 0.52 -11.78
CA ILE A 235 29.31 -0.57 -12.37
C ILE A 235 30.79 -0.17 -12.28
N ALA A 236 31.65 -1.08 -11.82
CA ALA A 236 33.08 -0.82 -11.68
C ALA A 236 33.81 -1.05 -13.02
N ILE A 237 33.47 -0.27 -14.04
CA ILE A 237 34.14 -0.26 -15.35
C ILE A 237 34.61 1.15 -15.68
N GLU A 238 35.69 1.26 -16.45
CA GLU A 238 36.16 2.56 -16.92
C GLU A 238 35.10 3.24 -17.80
N GLY A 239 34.96 4.55 -17.65
CA GLY A 239 34.03 5.36 -18.45
C GLY A 239 32.65 5.60 -17.84
N THR A 240 32.31 5.06 -16.65
CA THR A 240 30.99 5.28 -16.02
C THR A 240 30.73 6.70 -15.54
N GLU A 241 31.76 7.51 -15.41
CA GLU A 241 31.66 8.92 -14.99
C GLU A 241 31.74 9.88 -16.20
N LEU A 242 31.78 9.36 -17.44
CA LEU A 242 31.80 10.19 -18.65
C LEU A 242 30.46 10.89 -18.87
N ASP A 243 30.51 12.04 -19.52
CA ASP A 243 29.32 12.78 -19.93
C ASP A 243 28.42 11.92 -20.83
N GLY A 244 27.11 12.01 -20.62
CA GLY A 244 26.10 11.16 -21.26
C GLY A 244 25.86 9.79 -20.61
N VAL A 245 26.67 9.36 -19.64
CA VAL A 245 26.40 8.15 -18.85
C VAL A 245 25.53 8.50 -17.64
N LEU A 246 24.24 8.22 -17.72
CA LEU A 246 23.27 8.58 -16.68
C LEU A 246 22.93 7.38 -15.79
N ASN A 247 22.99 7.60 -14.48
CA ASN A 247 22.47 6.64 -13.52
C ASN A 247 20.93 6.64 -13.53
N ALA A 248 20.34 5.45 -13.39
CA ALA A 248 18.89 5.30 -13.52
C ALA A 248 18.08 6.15 -12.51
N ILE A 249 18.48 6.17 -11.23
CA ILE A 249 17.76 6.94 -10.22
C ILE A 249 17.91 8.44 -10.48
N ASP A 250 19.12 8.91 -10.78
CA ASP A 250 19.40 10.33 -11.02
C ASP A 250 18.61 10.83 -12.24
N TYR A 251 18.60 10.05 -13.33
CA TYR A 251 17.83 10.36 -14.53
C TYR A 251 16.33 10.42 -14.23
N LEU A 252 15.77 9.38 -13.59
CA LEU A 252 14.34 9.34 -13.32
C LEU A 252 13.90 10.44 -12.34
N LEU A 253 14.74 10.76 -11.35
CA LEU A 253 14.48 11.84 -10.41
C LEU A 253 14.39 13.18 -11.13
N ASN A 254 15.37 13.50 -11.98
CA ASN A 254 15.38 14.73 -12.77
C ASN A 254 14.15 14.80 -13.70
N VAL A 255 13.86 13.72 -14.44
CA VAL A 255 12.69 13.67 -15.33
C VAL A 255 11.37 13.88 -14.59
N ASN A 256 11.25 13.40 -13.35
CA ASN A 256 10.01 13.54 -12.57
C ASN A 256 9.90 14.89 -11.83
N GLN A 257 11.02 15.57 -11.57
CA GLN A 257 11.06 16.86 -10.88
C GLN A 257 10.98 18.07 -11.82
N GLY A 258 11.25 17.87 -13.13
CA GLY A 258 11.26 18.93 -14.14
C GLY A 258 12.61 19.63 -14.20
#